data_AF-A0A519VU18-F1
#
_entry.id   AF-A0A519VU18-F1
#
_cell.length_a   1.000
_cell.length_b   1.000
_cell.length_c   1.000
_cell.angle_alpha   90.00
_cell.angle_beta   90.00
_cell.angle_gamma   90.00
#
_symmetry.space_group_name_H-M   'P 1'
#
loop_
_entity.id
_entity.type
_entity.pdbx_description
1 polymer ?
#
loop_
_entity_poly.entity_id
_entity_poly.type
_entity_poly.pdbx_seq_one_letter_code
_entity_poly.pdbx_strand_id
1 'polypeptide(L)'
;MNHLFTRLPGAALLLGLLGCSHQEPEPEYSYLTYATYRPVLMTRPALESSVAALPAQVMHNPGKIYLHGKYVFVNEKFTGIHVIDNSDPAQPRPVSFLRIPGNVDLAVRGNLLYADNGPDLVTLDISDPAHAQPTSRVRDAFRELPMPESSSLEEAYEPANRPSSSVVVGWRKLALGEAVPVKVTYPAPHGGIVFFSNTSTTLNAAASAAPPAGSTGKGGSMARFAILNQTLYTVDEQSLRLFSLQNPAVPTAGPQVQLVSGIETIFPSDHYLFLGTQRGMYIFDVATPAAPVQVSFYQHLVSCDPVVVDGQYAYVTLRTGRTCGGGLNVLEVIDLTNLSQPRLASSQAMLSPQGLGAANSRLYVCDDGLKVFDTSRAPALTQVQKFATTLTDVIPNGNYLLAVGPGGLYQYAIGSTALQQVSVLPIIP
;
A
#
# COMPACT_ATOMS: atom_id res chain seq x y z
N MET A 1 61.83 -36.92 80.78
CA MET A 1 62.46 -37.41 79.53
C MET A 1 62.03 -36.46 78.43
N ASN A 2 62.84 -35.42 78.21
CA ASN A 2 63.81 -35.32 77.11
C ASN A 2 63.10 -34.87 75.84
N HIS A 3 63.17 -33.57 75.52
CA HIS A 3 64.16 -32.95 74.61
C HIS A 3 63.51 -32.82 73.21
N LEU A 4 63.68 -31.79 72.39
CA LEU A 4 64.64 -30.69 72.28
C LEU A 4 64.05 -29.76 71.17
N PHE A 5 64.17 -28.43 71.31
CA PHE A 5 64.57 -27.44 70.26
C PHE A 5 63.67 -27.22 69.01
N THR A 6 63.54 -26.07 68.35
CA THR A 6 63.95 -24.65 68.48
C THR A 6 63.34 -23.88 67.27
N ARG A 7 63.29 -22.54 67.38
CA ARG A 7 63.33 -21.49 66.31
C ARG A 7 62.01 -21.00 65.66
N LEU A 8 61.61 -19.78 66.05
CA LEU A 8 61.07 -18.68 65.22
C LEU A 8 62.09 -18.22 64.13
N PRO A 9 61.80 -17.31 63.16
CA PRO A 9 60.55 -16.58 62.83
C PRO A 9 60.21 -16.44 61.31
N GLY A 10 59.05 -15.84 60.97
CA GLY A 10 58.98 -14.82 59.90
C GLY A 10 58.29 -15.16 58.57
N ALA A 11 57.79 -14.08 57.95
CA ALA A 11 57.29 -13.91 56.58
C ALA A 11 55.79 -14.15 56.31
N ALA A 12 55.10 -13.02 56.11
CA ALA A 12 53.82 -12.89 55.46
C ALA A 12 53.82 -13.44 54.04
N LEU A 13 52.68 -13.95 53.56
CA LEU A 13 52.25 -13.77 52.17
C LEU A 13 50.75 -14.05 52.04
N LEU A 14 50.01 -13.05 51.57
CA LEU A 14 48.62 -13.18 51.11
C LEU A 14 48.53 -14.29 50.05
N LEU A 15 47.73 -15.32 50.31
CA LEU A 15 47.29 -16.24 49.25
C LEU A 15 46.20 -15.55 48.43
N GLY A 16 46.46 -15.42 47.13
CA GLY A 16 45.60 -14.78 46.16
C GLY A 16 44.26 -15.50 45.97
N LEU A 17 43.18 -14.72 46.04
CA LEU A 17 41.94 -15.02 45.36
C LEU A 17 42.11 -14.54 43.90
N LEU A 18 42.63 -15.40 43.04
CA LEU A 18 42.52 -15.19 41.59
C LEU A 18 41.11 -15.60 41.17
N GLY A 19 40.46 -14.67 40.48
CA GLY A 19 39.04 -14.67 40.18
C GLY A 19 38.58 -15.77 39.23
N CYS A 20 37.29 -16.03 39.32
CA CYS A 20 36.46 -16.15 38.13
C CYS A 20 35.38 -15.08 38.24
N SER A 21 35.68 -13.85 37.81
CA SER A 21 34.60 -12.95 37.42
C SER A 21 34.00 -13.57 36.15
N HIS A 22 32.85 -14.23 36.28
CA HIS A 22 31.96 -14.41 35.14
C HIS A 22 31.52 -13.01 34.72
N GLN A 23 32.35 -12.36 33.90
CA GLN A 23 31.95 -11.18 33.17
C GLN A 23 30.97 -11.71 32.12
N GLU A 24 29.67 -11.45 32.31
CA GLU A 24 28.72 -11.65 31.21
C GLU A 24 29.30 -10.92 30.00
N PRO A 25 29.38 -11.58 28.83
CA PRO A 25 29.89 -10.91 27.64
C PRO A 25 29.03 -9.68 27.40
N GLU A 26 29.66 -8.49 27.46
CA GLU A 26 29.07 -7.23 27.02
C GLU A 26 28.41 -7.48 25.66
N PRO A 27 27.12 -7.14 25.48
CA PRO A 27 26.44 -7.38 24.21
C PRO A 27 27.24 -6.69 23.09
N GLU A 28 27.70 -7.48 22.12
CA GLU A 28 28.45 -6.99 20.97
C GLU A 28 27.51 -6.18 20.09
N TYR A 29 27.51 -4.85 20.27
CA TYR A 29 26.73 -3.94 19.44
C TYR A 29 27.45 -3.73 18.11
N SER A 30 26.75 -3.91 17.00
CA SER A 30 27.21 -3.46 15.68
C SER A 30 26.39 -2.24 15.24
N TYR A 31 27.02 -1.34 14.50
CA TYR A 31 26.34 -0.21 13.88
C TYR A 31 25.83 -0.62 12.49
N LEU A 32 24.57 -0.34 12.19
CA LEU A 32 24.03 -0.56 10.85
C LEU A 32 24.82 0.26 9.82
N THR A 33 25.37 -0.40 8.81
CA THR A 33 26.03 0.26 7.67
C THR A 33 25.05 0.64 6.56
N TYR A 34 23.76 0.29 6.71
CA TYR A 34 22.67 0.62 5.79
C TYR A 34 21.31 0.71 6.53
N ALA A 35 20.39 1.51 6.01
CA ALA A 35 19.03 1.59 6.55
C ALA A 35 18.28 0.25 6.34
N THR A 36 17.59 -0.23 7.37
CA THR A 36 16.71 -1.41 7.32
C THR A 36 15.39 -1.13 8.06
N TYR A 37 14.48 -2.11 8.06
CA TYR A 37 13.17 -2.03 8.71
C TYR A 37 13.02 -3.12 9.76
N ARG A 38 12.32 -2.81 10.86
CA ARG A 38 11.81 -3.81 11.81
C ARG A 38 10.32 -4.06 11.58
N PRO A 39 9.87 -5.31 11.54
CA PRO A 39 8.44 -5.58 11.47
C PRO A 39 7.77 -5.16 12.78
N VAL A 40 6.61 -4.54 12.66
CA VAL A 40 5.70 -4.34 13.78
C VAL A 40 4.85 -5.61 13.86
N LEU A 41 5.04 -6.37 14.93
CA LEU A 41 4.38 -7.67 15.12
C LEU A 41 3.17 -7.54 16.05
N MET A 42 2.09 -8.23 15.69
CA MET A 42 0.94 -8.48 16.58
C MET A 42 0.67 -9.98 16.68
N THR A 43 0.10 -10.43 17.80
CA THR A 43 -0.42 -11.80 17.88
C THR A 43 -1.73 -11.89 17.11
N ARG A 44 -2.06 -13.08 16.60
CA ARG A 44 -3.33 -13.32 15.90
C ARG A 44 -4.57 -12.86 16.68
N PRO A 45 -4.77 -13.20 17.97
CA PRO A 45 -5.94 -12.73 18.73
C PRO A 45 -5.98 -11.21 18.92
N ALA A 46 -4.80 -10.58 19.08
CA ALA A 46 -4.72 -9.13 19.20
C ALA A 46 -5.12 -8.45 17.88
N LEU A 47 -4.68 -8.97 16.73
CA LEU A 47 -5.08 -8.44 15.42
C LEU A 47 -6.60 -8.52 15.24
N GLU A 48 -7.20 -9.67 15.56
CA GLU A 48 -8.62 -9.90 15.33
C GLU A 48 -9.54 -9.00 16.16
N SER A 49 -9.07 -8.56 17.32
CA SER A 49 -9.74 -7.62 18.21
C SER A 49 -9.30 -6.16 18.02
N SER A 50 -8.42 -5.87 17.05
CA SER A 50 -7.80 -4.56 16.91
C SER A 50 -8.64 -3.51 16.18
N VAL A 51 -9.56 -3.94 15.31
CA VAL A 51 -10.33 -3.05 14.44
C VAL A 51 -11.37 -2.28 15.25
N ALA A 52 -11.31 -0.95 15.22
CA ALA A 52 -12.24 -0.09 15.95
C ALA A 52 -12.33 1.32 15.33
N ALA A 53 -13.50 1.96 15.43
CA ALA A 53 -13.62 3.39 15.23
C ALA A 53 -13.15 4.15 16.47
N LEU A 54 -12.31 5.15 16.26
CA LEU A 54 -11.80 6.07 17.28
C LEU A 54 -12.22 7.51 16.93
N PRO A 55 -12.23 8.44 17.90
CA PRO A 55 -12.33 9.86 17.61
C PRO A 55 -11.30 10.29 16.57
N ALA A 56 -11.62 11.31 15.77
CA ALA A 56 -10.74 11.81 14.74
C ALA A 56 -9.32 12.08 15.27
N GLN A 57 -8.33 11.64 14.50
CA GLN A 57 -6.92 11.80 14.80
C GLN A 57 -6.27 12.71 13.76
N VAL A 58 -5.11 13.25 14.09
CA VAL A 58 -4.32 14.04 13.16
C VAL A 58 -3.56 13.10 12.22
N MET A 59 -3.39 13.50 10.96
CA MET A 59 -2.57 12.75 10.00
C MET A 59 -1.09 12.87 10.33
N HIS A 60 -0.33 11.78 10.15
CA HIS A 60 1.12 11.75 10.35
C HIS A 60 1.91 11.25 9.13
N ASN A 61 1.45 10.18 8.48
CA ASN A 61 2.06 9.49 7.35
C ASN A 61 0.98 9.00 6.37
N PRO A 62 0.26 9.93 5.73
CA PRO A 62 -0.82 9.60 4.82
C PRO A 62 -0.29 8.80 3.62
N GLY A 63 -1.08 7.82 3.22
CA GLY A 63 -0.89 6.98 2.05
C GLY A 63 -1.95 7.29 0.99
N LYS A 64 -2.67 6.25 0.58
CA LYS A 64 -3.64 6.32 -0.51
C LYS A 64 -4.90 7.06 -0.09
N ILE A 65 -5.56 7.68 -1.06
CA ILE A 65 -6.85 8.33 -0.90
C ILE A 65 -7.96 7.58 -1.61
N TYR A 66 -9.16 7.66 -1.06
CA TYR A 66 -10.37 7.08 -1.62
C TYR A 66 -11.56 8.01 -1.36
N LEU A 67 -12.47 8.10 -2.31
CA LEU A 67 -13.64 8.97 -2.24
C LEU A 67 -14.91 8.12 -2.36
N HIS A 68 -15.87 8.29 -1.45
CA HIS A 68 -17.20 7.69 -1.59
C HIS A 68 -18.29 8.64 -1.10
N GLY A 69 -19.17 9.04 -2.02
CA GLY A 69 -20.18 10.07 -1.74
C GLY A 69 -19.52 11.36 -1.27
N LYS A 70 -19.93 11.84 -0.10
CA LYS A 70 -19.33 13.02 0.55
C LYS A 70 -18.09 12.70 1.39
N TYR A 71 -17.73 11.45 1.58
CA TYR A 71 -16.63 11.08 2.48
C TYR A 71 -15.33 10.89 1.71
N VAL A 72 -14.27 11.45 2.27
CA VAL A 72 -12.88 11.19 1.88
C VAL A 72 -12.26 10.28 2.93
N PHE A 73 -11.58 9.25 2.45
CA PHE A 73 -10.81 8.32 3.23
C PHE A 73 -9.33 8.51 2.90
N VAL A 74 -8.50 8.68 3.93
CA VAL A 74 -7.04 8.78 3.78
C VAL A 74 -6.43 7.64 4.58
N ASN A 75 -5.76 6.71 3.91
CA ASN A 75 -5.00 5.68 4.59
C ASN A 75 -3.87 6.33 5.40
N GLU A 76 -3.72 5.93 6.66
CA GLU A 76 -2.59 6.24 7.53
C GLU A 76 -1.74 4.98 7.57
N LYS A 77 -0.61 4.98 6.84
CA LYS A 77 0.09 3.74 6.45
C LYS A 77 0.31 2.82 7.65
N PHE A 78 -0.18 1.59 7.53
CA PHE A 78 -0.09 0.50 8.51
C PHE A 78 -0.86 0.69 9.83
N THR A 79 -1.63 1.77 10.00
CA THR A 79 -2.32 2.04 11.27
C THR A 79 -3.83 2.10 11.13
N GLY A 80 -4.34 2.59 10.00
CA GLY A 80 -5.77 2.77 9.82
C GLY A 80 -6.16 3.75 8.71
N ILE A 81 -7.35 4.31 8.84
CA ILE A 81 -7.98 5.15 7.82
C ILE A 81 -8.63 6.36 8.50
N HIS A 82 -8.24 7.56 8.08
CA HIS A 82 -8.94 8.80 8.44
C HIS A 82 -10.23 8.91 7.66
N VAL A 83 -11.34 9.19 8.34
CA VAL A 83 -12.64 9.46 7.70
C VAL A 83 -12.96 10.94 7.82
N ILE A 84 -13.19 11.58 6.69
CA ILE A 84 -13.39 13.03 6.59
C ILE A 84 -14.72 13.28 5.87
N ASP A 85 -15.62 14.02 6.51
CA ASP A 85 -16.81 14.57 5.85
C ASP A 85 -16.35 15.74 4.96
N ASN A 86 -16.53 15.55 3.66
CA ASN A 86 -16.15 16.47 2.61
C ASN A 86 -17.36 17.04 1.87
N SER A 87 -18.48 17.23 2.58
CA SER A 87 -19.67 17.92 2.03
C SER A 87 -19.36 19.34 1.58
N ASP A 88 -18.42 20.02 2.26
CA ASP A 88 -17.84 21.29 1.85
C ASP A 88 -16.32 21.11 1.66
N PRO A 89 -15.83 21.01 0.41
CA PRO A 89 -14.40 20.91 0.12
C PRO A 89 -13.55 22.10 0.57
N ALA A 90 -14.15 23.26 0.87
CA ALA A 90 -13.40 24.37 1.47
C ALA A 90 -13.24 24.21 3.00
N GLN A 91 -14.06 23.36 3.62
CA GLN A 91 -14.07 23.11 5.07
C GLN A 91 -14.21 21.60 5.37
N PRO A 92 -13.23 20.76 4.99
CA PRO A 92 -13.26 19.33 5.31
C PRO A 92 -13.28 19.10 6.82
N ARG A 93 -14.14 18.19 7.28
CA ARG A 93 -14.34 17.91 8.72
C ARG A 93 -13.92 16.48 9.06
N PRO A 94 -12.82 16.28 9.80
CA PRO A 94 -12.48 14.96 10.34
C PRO A 94 -13.62 14.41 11.20
N VAL A 95 -14.02 13.17 10.95
CA VAL A 95 -15.14 12.50 11.64
C VAL A 95 -14.59 11.48 12.64
N SER A 96 -13.74 10.58 12.16
CA SER A 96 -13.21 9.47 12.94
C SER A 96 -11.89 8.97 12.36
N PHE A 97 -11.19 8.16 13.16
CA PHE A 97 -10.08 7.35 12.69
C PHE A 97 -10.43 5.87 12.87
N LEU A 98 -10.48 5.14 11.77
CA LEU A 98 -10.69 3.69 11.78
C LEU A 98 -9.35 3.04 12.03
N ARG A 99 -9.08 2.61 13.26
CA ARG A 99 -7.87 1.88 13.60
C ARG A 99 -7.94 0.50 12.95
N ILE A 100 -7.06 0.24 11.98
CA ILE A 100 -6.94 -1.02 11.25
C ILE A 100 -5.43 -1.29 11.09
N PRO A 101 -4.79 -1.97 12.06
CA PRO A 101 -3.36 -2.27 11.98
C PRO A 101 -3.02 -3.04 10.69
N GLY A 102 -1.90 -2.69 10.06
CA GLY A 102 -1.50 -3.27 8.78
C GLY A 102 -2.25 -2.73 7.57
N ASN A 103 -3.11 -1.71 7.72
CA ASN A 103 -3.88 -1.20 6.60
C ASN A 103 -3.03 -0.45 5.53
N VAL A 104 -3.27 -0.77 4.26
CA VAL A 104 -2.65 -0.14 3.08
C VAL A 104 -3.69 0.31 2.07
N ASP A 105 -4.69 -0.52 1.80
CA ASP A 105 -5.72 -0.31 0.79
C ASP A 105 -7.13 -0.40 1.38
N LEU A 106 -8.06 0.21 0.64
CA LEU A 106 -9.48 0.13 0.92
C LEU A 106 -10.31 0.22 -0.36
N ALA A 107 -11.55 -0.23 -0.29
CA ALA A 107 -12.62 0.13 -1.21
C ALA A 107 -13.95 0.27 -0.46
N VAL A 108 -14.89 1.03 -1.01
CA VAL A 108 -16.20 1.26 -0.37
C VAL A 108 -17.32 1.00 -1.37
N ARG A 109 -18.36 0.29 -0.91
CA ARG A 109 -19.61 0.06 -1.65
C ARG A 109 -20.81 0.28 -0.73
N GLY A 110 -21.62 1.29 -1.04
CA GLY A 110 -22.65 1.76 -0.13
C GLY A 110 -22.05 2.05 1.25
N ASN A 111 -22.65 1.50 2.31
CA ASN A 111 -22.18 1.71 3.68
C ASN A 111 -21.12 0.70 4.13
N LEU A 112 -20.47 -0.03 3.23
CA LEU A 112 -19.50 -1.07 3.58
C LEU A 112 -18.12 -0.71 3.05
N LEU A 113 -17.16 -0.63 3.97
CA LEU A 113 -15.74 -0.42 3.71
C LEU A 113 -15.02 -1.77 3.80
N TYR A 114 -14.26 -2.11 2.78
CA TYR A 114 -13.40 -3.28 2.70
C TYR A 114 -11.96 -2.82 2.79
N ALA A 115 -11.19 -3.37 3.71
CA ALA A 115 -9.82 -2.95 3.96
C ALA A 115 -8.93 -4.14 4.31
N ASP A 116 -7.67 -4.09 3.93
CA ASP A 116 -6.70 -5.03 4.50
C ASP A 116 -6.39 -4.69 5.97
N ASN A 117 -6.15 -5.73 6.76
CA ASN A 117 -5.77 -5.69 8.16
C ASN A 117 -4.61 -6.67 8.34
N GLY A 118 -3.44 -6.30 7.81
CA GLY A 118 -2.33 -7.23 7.59
C GLY A 118 -2.70 -8.27 6.52
N PRO A 119 -2.64 -9.58 6.82
CA PRO A 119 -3.00 -10.63 5.85
C PRO A 119 -4.50 -10.84 5.69
N ASP A 120 -5.34 -10.20 6.50
CA ASP A 120 -6.79 -10.41 6.48
C ASP A 120 -7.50 -9.32 5.67
N LEU A 121 -8.65 -9.65 5.08
CA LEU A 121 -9.61 -8.67 4.59
C LEU A 121 -10.67 -8.47 5.69
N VAL A 122 -10.90 -7.23 6.10
CA VAL A 122 -11.97 -6.86 7.04
C VAL A 122 -13.03 -6.02 6.34
N THR A 123 -14.28 -6.26 6.70
CA THR A 123 -15.42 -5.44 6.26
C THR A 123 -15.93 -4.66 7.46
N LEU A 124 -16.12 -3.35 7.28
CA LEU A 124 -16.70 -2.46 8.28
C LEU A 124 -18.00 -1.85 7.75
N ASP A 125 -19.04 -1.84 8.57
CA ASP A 125 -20.22 -0.99 8.36
C ASP A 125 -19.88 0.43 8.79
N ILE A 126 -19.98 1.35 7.83
CA ILE A 126 -19.73 2.79 7.96
C ILE A 126 -21.02 3.60 7.77
N SER A 127 -22.20 3.01 7.99
CA SER A 127 -23.49 3.72 7.96
C SER A 127 -23.51 4.92 8.92
N ASP A 128 -22.85 4.77 10.07
CA ASP A 128 -22.40 5.87 10.92
C ASP A 128 -20.87 5.85 11.00
N PRO A 129 -20.17 6.70 10.21
CA PRO A 129 -18.71 6.66 10.18
C PRO A 129 -18.04 7.04 11.50
N ALA A 130 -18.74 7.71 12.41
CA ALA A 130 -18.20 7.99 13.75
C ALA A 130 -18.18 6.75 14.65
N HIS A 131 -19.05 5.77 14.36
CA HIS A 131 -19.22 4.54 15.16
C HIS A 131 -19.11 3.28 14.30
N ALA A 132 -18.27 3.30 13.27
CA ALA A 132 -18.11 2.19 12.35
C ALA A 132 -17.76 0.87 13.07
N GLN A 133 -18.33 -0.25 12.60
CA GLN A 133 -18.20 -1.56 13.24
C GLN A 133 -17.73 -2.62 12.25
N PRO A 134 -16.79 -3.52 12.63
CA PRO A 134 -16.44 -4.66 11.80
C PRO A 134 -17.64 -5.62 11.69
N THR A 135 -18.00 -6.01 10.47
CA THR A 135 -19.11 -6.96 10.19
C THR A 135 -18.60 -8.35 9.86
N SER A 136 -17.43 -8.47 9.22
CA SER A 136 -16.83 -9.75 8.84
C SER A 136 -15.33 -9.64 8.61
N ARG A 137 -14.70 -10.82 8.55
CA ARG A 137 -13.27 -11.00 8.30
C ARG A 137 -13.06 -12.22 7.42
N VAL A 138 -12.28 -12.06 6.36
CA VAL A 138 -11.69 -13.17 5.60
C VAL A 138 -10.24 -13.27 6.05
N ARG A 139 -9.93 -14.30 6.84
CA ARG A 139 -8.57 -14.58 7.32
C ARG A 139 -7.66 -14.97 6.16
N ASP A 140 -6.40 -14.55 6.24
CA ASP A 140 -5.34 -14.93 5.27
C ASP A 140 -5.76 -14.68 3.81
N ALA A 141 -6.54 -13.62 3.60
CA ALA A 141 -7.00 -13.14 2.31
C ALA A 141 -5.83 -12.69 1.41
N PHE A 142 -4.76 -12.22 2.06
CA PHE A 142 -3.56 -11.67 1.44
C PHE A 142 -2.31 -12.36 1.99
N ARG A 143 -1.23 -12.30 1.22
CA ARG A 143 0.11 -12.65 1.71
C ARG A 143 0.53 -11.72 2.85
N GLU A 144 1.55 -12.13 3.61
CA GLU A 144 2.17 -11.26 4.61
C GLU A 144 2.56 -9.91 4.00
N LEU A 145 2.30 -8.84 4.77
CA LEU A 145 2.56 -7.46 4.39
C LEU A 145 4.05 -7.28 4.03
N PRO A 146 4.37 -6.95 2.76
CA PRO A 146 5.76 -6.88 2.32
C PRO A 146 6.50 -5.72 2.97
N MET A 147 7.81 -5.88 3.13
CA MET A 147 8.69 -4.81 3.58
C MET A 147 8.74 -3.70 2.51
N PRO A 148 8.66 -2.41 2.90
CA PRO A 148 8.62 -1.30 1.93
C PRO A 148 9.80 -1.26 0.94
N GLU A 149 11.00 -1.64 1.39
CA GLU A 149 12.19 -1.76 0.57
C GLU A 149 12.92 -3.04 0.93
N SER A 150 13.18 -3.91 -0.05
CA SER A 150 13.90 -5.17 0.16
C SER A 150 15.29 -4.92 0.76
N SER A 151 15.53 -5.48 1.93
CA SER A 151 16.77 -5.39 2.70
C SER A 151 16.92 -6.65 3.58
N SER A 152 18.04 -6.78 4.28
CA SER A 152 18.25 -7.82 5.29
C SER A 152 17.51 -7.48 6.58
N LEU A 153 16.92 -8.50 7.20
CA LEU A 153 16.33 -8.42 8.53
C LEU A 153 17.35 -8.83 9.59
N GLU A 154 17.20 -8.31 10.81
CA GLU A 154 17.92 -8.89 11.95
C GLU A 154 17.43 -10.32 12.18
N GLU A 155 18.33 -11.23 12.58
CA GLU A 155 18.04 -12.65 12.76
C GLU A 155 16.78 -12.90 13.62
N ALA A 156 16.59 -12.13 14.69
CA ALA A 156 15.42 -12.22 15.57
C ALA A 156 14.07 -11.91 14.88
N TYR A 157 14.09 -11.21 13.74
CA TYR A 157 12.91 -10.83 12.97
C TYR A 157 12.78 -11.60 11.66
N GLU A 158 13.68 -12.54 11.36
CA GLU A 158 13.49 -13.49 10.27
C GLU A 158 12.23 -14.34 10.51
N PRO A 159 11.44 -14.66 9.47
CA PRO A 159 10.17 -15.38 9.64
C PRO A 159 10.24 -16.65 10.50
N ALA A 160 11.36 -17.39 10.43
CA ALA A 160 11.58 -18.62 11.20
C ALA A 160 11.80 -18.38 12.71
N ASN A 161 12.23 -17.17 13.11
CA ASN A 161 12.63 -16.83 14.47
C ASN A 161 11.59 -15.97 15.20
N ARG A 162 10.54 -15.51 14.52
CA ARG A 162 9.45 -14.74 15.14
C ARG A 162 8.61 -15.64 16.07
N PRO A 163 7.97 -15.08 17.11
CA PRO A 163 7.01 -15.82 17.91
C PRO A 163 5.95 -16.50 17.04
N SER A 164 5.62 -17.76 17.33
CA SER A 164 4.54 -18.47 16.64
C SER A 164 3.25 -17.65 16.67
N SER A 165 2.51 -17.60 15.57
CA SER A 165 1.29 -16.79 15.38
C SER A 165 1.48 -15.26 15.31
N SER A 166 2.72 -14.77 15.20
CA SER A 166 2.97 -13.37 14.92
C SER A 166 2.50 -12.98 13.53
N VAL A 167 1.97 -11.77 13.40
CA VAL A 167 1.51 -11.17 12.16
C VAL A 167 2.23 -9.85 11.96
N VAL A 168 2.78 -9.63 10.77
CA VAL A 168 3.33 -8.32 10.41
C VAL A 168 2.17 -7.36 10.12
N VAL A 169 2.09 -6.29 10.91
CA VAL A 169 1.06 -5.24 10.77
C VAL A 169 1.69 -3.89 10.40
N GLY A 170 2.97 -3.87 10.04
CA GLY A 170 3.66 -2.66 9.63
C GLY A 170 5.16 -2.82 9.68
N TRP A 171 5.86 -1.77 9.29
CA TRP A 171 7.31 -1.74 9.25
C TRP A 171 7.83 -0.42 9.80
N ARG A 172 8.69 -0.48 10.81
CA ARG A 172 9.37 0.69 11.36
C ARG A 172 10.71 0.86 10.66
N LYS A 173 10.90 1.99 9.99
CA LYS A 173 12.20 2.36 9.42
C LYS A 173 13.19 2.64 10.55
N LEU A 174 14.36 2.02 10.51
CA LEU A 174 15.44 2.29 11.47
C LEU A 174 16.23 3.53 11.02
N ALA A 175 16.62 4.37 11.99
CA ALA A 175 17.43 5.54 11.70
C ALA A 175 18.89 5.13 11.39
N LEU A 176 19.58 5.92 10.55
CA LEU A 176 21.01 5.75 10.33
C LEU A 176 21.75 5.94 11.66
N GLY A 177 22.54 4.95 12.07
CA GLY A 177 23.26 4.97 13.35
C GLY A 177 22.45 4.53 14.58
N GLU A 178 21.20 4.07 14.41
CA GLU A 178 20.46 3.40 15.48
C GLU A 178 21.22 2.12 15.89
N ALA A 179 21.58 2.00 17.18
CA ALA A 179 22.27 0.84 17.71
C ALA A 179 21.35 -0.39 17.64
N VAL A 180 21.84 -1.46 17.05
CA VAL A 180 21.12 -2.72 16.94
C VAL A 180 21.97 -3.85 17.53
N PRO A 181 21.40 -4.69 18.42
CA PRO A 181 22.08 -5.88 18.88
C PRO A 181 22.15 -6.85 17.69
N VAL A 182 23.34 -7.09 17.17
CA VAL A 182 23.53 -7.85 15.94
C VAL A 182 24.37 -9.08 16.24
N LYS A 183 23.77 -10.26 16.09
CA LYS A 183 24.44 -11.37 15.40
C LYS A 183 23.92 -11.35 13.97
N VAL A 184 24.72 -10.80 13.05
CA VAL A 184 24.43 -10.85 11.62
C VAL A 184 25.16 -12.10 11.16
N THR A 185 24.40 -13.16 10.94
CA THR A 185 24.91 -14.30 10.20
C THR A 185 24.77 -13.93 8.73
N TYR A 186 25.89 -13.67 8.05
CA TYR A 186 25.90 -13.54 6.59
C TYR A 186 25.28 -14.80 6.00
N PRO A 187 24.24 -14.71 5.16
CA PRO A 187 23.94 -15.83 4.28
C PRO A 187 25.12 -15.95 3.31
N ALA A 188 25.77 -17.12 3.29
CA ALA A 188 26.49 -17.54 2.10
C ALA A 188 25.55 -17.40 0.89
N PRO A 189 26.06 -17.09 -0.32
CA PRO A 189 25.21 -16.91 -1.49
C PRO A 189 24.55 -18.24 -1.88
N HIS A 190 23.37 -18.50 -1.33
CA HIS A 190 22.51 -19.58 -1.77
C HIS A 190 21.40 -18.97 -2.60
N GLY A 191 21.64 -18.97 -3.92
CA GLY A 191 20.56 -18.89 -4.90
C GLY A 191 19.60 -20.05 -4.66
N GLY A 192 18.31 -19.73 -4.55
CA GLY A 192 17.27 -20.72 -4.37
C GLY A 192 15.89 -20.07 -4.41
N ILE A 193 15.28 -20.08 -5.57
CA ILE A 193 13.86 -19.78 -5.77
C ILE A 193 13.07 -20.94 -5.15
N VAL A 194 12.20 -20.67 -4.18
CA VAL A 194 11.30 -21.67 -3.60
C VAL A 194 9.96 -21.61 -4.33
N PHE A 195 9.65 -22.67 -5.07
CA PHE A 195 8.34 -22.89 -5.70
C PHE A 195 7.42 -23.63 -4.72
N PHE A 196 6.21 -23.14 -4.52
CA PHE A 196 5.12 -23.93 -3.95
C PHE A 196 4.12 -24.25 -5.07
N SER A 197 3.97 -25.53 -5.41
CA SER A 197 2.88 -26.02 -6.23
C SER A 197 1.67 -26.31 -5.34
N ASN A 198 0.53 -25.68 -5.59
CA ASN A 198 -0.74 -26.15 -5.07
C ASN A 198 -1.63 -26.60 -6.24
N THR A 199 -2.12 -27.82 -6.12
CA THR A 199 -3.12 -28.42 -7.00
C THR A 199 -4.48 -27.79 -6.72
N SER A 200 -5.16 -27.37 -7.78
CA SER A 200 -6.51 -26.79 -7.75
C SER A 200 -7.57 -27.90 -7.82
N THR A 201 -8.57 -27.85 -6.94
CA THR A 201 -9.83 -28.58 -7.10
C THR A 201 -10.93 -27.60 -7.48
N THR A 202 -11.62 -27.89 -8.59
CA THR A 202 -12.72 -27.08 -9.11
C THR A 202 -14.03 -27.45 -8.41
N LEU A 203 -14.82 -26.44 -8.03
CA LEU A 203 -16.24 -26.62 -7.69
C LEU A 203 -17.07 -25.60 -8.47
N ASN A 204 -17.97 -26.12 -9.30
CA ASN A 204 -18.99 -25.35 -10.01
C ASN A 204 -20.15 -25.05 -9.05
N ALA A 205 -20.57 -23.79 -8.98
CA ALA A 205 -21.87 -23.41 -8.43
C ALA A 205 -22.53 -22.39 -9.37
N ALA A 206 -23.78 -22.68 -9.76
CA ALA A 206 -24.59 -21.84 -10.64
C ALA A 206 -25.09 -20.61 -9.88
N ALA A 207 -25.03 -19.44 -10.53
CA ALA A 207 -25.43 -18.16 -9.97
C ALA A 207 -26.94 -17.90 -10.15
N SER A 208 -27.61 -17.52 -9.07
CA SER A 208 -28.93 -16.89 -9.07
C SER A 208 -28.79 -15.36 -9.07
N ALA A 209 -29.78 -14.69 -9.68
CA ALA A 209 -29.74 -13.28 -10.02
C ALA A 209 -29.56 -12.33 -8.82
N ALA A 210 -28.72 -11.31 -9.05
CA ALA A 210 -28.28 -10.31 -8.10
C ALA A 210 -29.30 -9.17 -7.85
N PRO A 211 -29.47 -8.70 -6.59
CA PRO A 211 -30.19 -7.46 -6.29
C PRO A 211 -29.35 -6.20 -6.64
N PRO A 212 -29.97 -4.99 -6.65
CA PRO A 212 -29.41 -3.79 -7.29
C PRO A 212 -28.11 -3.29 -6.66
N ALA A 213 -27.27 -2.64 -7.48
CA ALA A 213 -25.95 -2.13 -7.09
C ALA A 213 -26.06 -0.87 -6.21
N GLY A 214 -25.56 -0.93 -4.98
CA GLY A 214 -25.15 0.27 -4.24
C GLY A 214 -23.97 0.96 -4.97
N SER A 215 -23.90 2.29 -4.87
CA SER A 215 -22.81 3.06 -5.49
C SER A 215 -21.44 2.63 -4.93
N THR A 216 -20.44 2.53 -5.80
CA THR A 216 -19.05 2.27 -5.43
C THR A 216 -18.31 3.60 -5.31
N GLY A 217 -17.26 3.64 -4.47
CA GLY A 217 -16.37 4.79 -4.43
C GLY A 217 -15.30 4.77 -5.52
N LYS A 218 -14.47 5.82 -5.53
CA LYS A 218 -13.38 6.06 -6.46
C LYS A 218 -12.05 6.10 -5.70
N GLY A 219 -11.14 5.19 -6.05
CA GLY A 219 -9.76 5.23 -5.57
C GLY A 219 -8.90 6.20 -6.37
N GLY A 220 -7.79 6.65 -5.79
CA GLY A 220 -6.72 7.30 -6.53
C GLY A 220 -5.99 6.31 -7.45
N SER A 221 -5.09 6.83 -8.29
CA SER A 221 -4.35 6.01 -9.25
C SER A 221 -3.42 4.99 -8.60
N MET A 222 -3.11 5.14 -7.31
CA MET A 222 -2.28 4.20 -6.54
C MET A 222 -3.09 3.06 -5.89
N ALA A 223 -4.40 2.99 -6.12
CA ALA A 223 -5.27 1.98 -5.51
C ALA A 223 -4.88 0.56 -5.94
N ARG A 224 -5.02 -0.41 -5.02
CA ARG A 224 -4.89 -1.84 -5.30
C ARG A 224 -6.19 -2.60 -5.10
N PHE A 225 -7.25 -1.90 -4.69
CA PHE A 225 -8.60 -2.44 -4.53
C PHE A 225 -9.53 -1.71 -5.50
N ALA A 226 -10.34 -2.46 -6.25
CA ALA A 226 -11.36 -1.95 -7.14
C ALA A 226 -12.63 -2.77 -7.00
N ILE A 227 -13.80 -2.12 -7.04
CA ILE A 227 -15.08 -2.81 -7.04
C ILE A 227 -15.76 -2.58 -8.38
N LEU A 228 -16.06 -3.67 -9.08
CA LEU A 228 -16.95 -3.68 -10.23
C LEU A 228 -18.14 -4.58 -9.92
N ASN A 229 -19.35 -4.05 -10.07
CA ASN A 229 -20.60 -4.74 -9.77
C ASN A 229 -20.64 -5.35 -8.34
N GLN A 230 -20.63 -6.68 -8.25
CA GLN A 230 -20.68 -7.44 -7.00
C GLN A 230 -19.37 -8.17 -6.73
N THR A 231 -18.24 -7.62 -7.16
CA THR A 231 -16.94 -8.25 -6.95
C THR A 231 -15.91 -7.20 -6.54
N LEU A 232 -15.20 -7.49 -5.45
CA LEU A 232 -13.99 -6.77 -5.06
C LEU A 232 -12.80 -7.47 -5.72
N TYR A 233 -12.07 -6.70 -6.52
CA TYR A 233 -10.82 -7.08 -7.14
C TYR A 233 -9.69 -6.44 -6.36
N THR A 234 -8.72 -7.25 -5.95
CA THR A 234 -7.53 -6.76 -5.26
C THR A 234 -6.29 -7.27 -5.96
N VAL A 235 -5.23 -6.47 -5.98
CA VAL A 235 -3.94 -6.91 -6.51
C VAL A 235 -2.87 -6.92 -5.42
N ASP A 236 -2.11 -8.00 -5.32
CA ASP A 236 -0.80 -8.03 -4.66
C ASP A 236 0.31 -8.04 -5.72
N GLU A 237 1.58 -8.11 -5.35
CA GLU A 237 2.70 -8.02 -6.30
C GLU A 237 2.64 -9.09 -7.40
N GLN A 238 1.91 -10.19 -7.21
CA GLN A 238 1.96 -11.35 -8.10
C GLN A 238 0.58 -11.91 -8.45
N SER A 239 -0.51 -11.36 -7.95
CA SER A 239 -1.83 -11.93 -8.18
C SER A 239 -2.95 -10.90 -8.20
N LEU A 240 -3.98 -11.23 -8.98
CA LEU A 240 -5.30 -10.63 -8.93
C LEU A 240 -6.20 -11.58 -8.12
N ARG A 241 -6.67 -11.13 -6.96
CA ARG A 241 -7.55 -11.88 -6.06
C ARG A 241 -8.95 -11.30 -6.09
N LEU A 242 -9.95 -12.18 -6.09
CA LEU A 242 -11.35 -11.81 -6.20
C LEU A 242 -12.07 -12.16 -4.90
N PHE A 243 -13.00 -11.29 -4.50
CA PHE A 243 -13.93 -11.55 -3.42
C PHE A 243 -15.35 -11.28 -3.91
N SER A 244 -16.24 -12.26 -3.73
CA SER A 244 -17.66 -12.11 -4.05
C SER A 244 -18.32 -11.18 -3.02
N LEU A 245 -19.13 -10.24 -3.51
CA LEU A 245 -19.92 -9.29 -2.73
C LEU A 245 -21.43 -9.52 -2.93
N GLN A 246 -21.81 -10.77 -3.14
CA GLN A 246 -23.20 -11.22 -3.23
C GLN A 246 -23.91 -10.98 -1.88
N ASN A 247 -23.22 -11.29 -0.78
CA ASN A 247 -23.49 -10.72 0.52
C ASN A 247 -22.38 -9.69 0.84
N PRO A 248 -22.59 -8.40 0.58
CA PRO A 248 -21.53 -7.41 0.73
C PRO A 248 -21.06 -7.27 2.19
N ALA A 249 -21.90 -7.55 3.19
CA ALA A 249 -21.49 -7.49 4.60
C ALA A 249 -20.55 -8.64 4.99
N VAL A 250 -20.53 -9.73 4.20
CA VAL A 250 -19.73 -10.94 4.44
C VAL A 250 -19.11 -11.41 3.11
N PRO A 251 -18.02 -10.75 2.64
CA PRO A 251 -17.35 -11.15 1.42
C PRO A 251 -16.81 -12.57 1.50
N THR A 252 -16.83 -13.26 0.37
CA THR A 252 -16.30 -14.63 0.26
C THR A 252 -15.13 -14.64 -0.71
N ALA A 253 -14.00 -15.23 -0.30
CA ALA A 253 -12.85 -15.42 -1.18
C ALA A 253 -13.27 -16.21 -2.43
N GLY A 254 -12.87 -15.70 -3.59
CA GLY A 254 -13.08 -16.30 -4.89
C GLY A 254 -11.75 -16.71 -5.53
N PRO A 255 -11.71 -16.75 -6.87
CA PRO A 255 -10.50 -17.12 -7.60
C PRO A 255 -9.31 -16.19 -7.35
N GLN A 256 -8.12 -16.77 -7.45
CA GLN A 256 -6.85 -16.04 -7.53
C GLN A 256 -6.24 -16.32 -8.90
N VAL A 257 -6.00 -15.25 -9.66
CA VAL A 257 -5.27 -15.30 -10.92
C VAL A 257 -3.81 -14.99 -10.62
N GLN A 258 -2.93 -15.98 -10.82
CA GLN A 258 -1.49 -15.79 -10.68
C GLN A 258 -0.97 -15.03 -11.91
N LEU A 259 -0.20 -13.98 -11.65
CA LEU A 259 0.37 -13.08 -12.64
C LEU A 259 1.89 -13.03 -12.49
N VAL A 260 2.56 -12.40 -13.46
CA VAL A 260 3.98 -12.10 -13.35
C VAL A 260 4.17 -11.03 -12.28
N SER A 261 5.24 -11.14 -11.50
CA SER A 261 5.54 -10.22 -10.41
C SER A 261 5.67 -8.76 -10.88
N GLY A 262 5.33 -7.84 -9.98
CA GLY A 262 5.53 -6.41 -10.14
C GLY A 262 4.25 -5.61 -10.30
N ILE A 263 3.08 -6.13 -9.91
CA ILE A 263 1.82 -5.37 -9.98
C ILE A 263 1.77 -4.33 -8.88
N GLU A 264 1.41 -3.11 -9.25
CA GLU A 264 1.44 -1.95 -8.38
C GLU A 264 0.06 -1.35 -8.15
N THR A 265 -0.78 -1.32 -9.18
CA THR A 265 -2.06 -0.59 -9.18
C THR A 265 -3.16 -1.34 -9.94
N ILE A 266 -4.41 -0.98 -9.66
CA ILE A 266 -5.60 -1.43 -10.40
C ILE A 266 -6.50 -0.23 -10.69
N PHE A 267 -6.88 -0.07 -11.95
CA PHE A 267 -7.83 0.93 -12.38
C PHE A 267 -9.02 0.28 -13.09
N PRO A 268 -10.26 0.39 -12.57
CA PRO A 268 -11.45 -0.10 -13.25
C PRO A 268 -11.97 0.91 -14.28
N SER A 269 -12.37 0.45 -15.46
CA SER A 269 -13.11 1.25 -16.43
C SER A 269 -14.07 0.36 -17.22
N ASP A 270 -15.36 0.70 -17.21
CA ASP A 270 -16.44 -0.14 -17.73
C ASP A 270 -16.40 -1.56 -17.11
N HIS A 271 -16.25 -2.61 -17.92
CA HIS A 271 -16.07 -3.99 -17.49
C HIS A 271 -14.61 -4.46 -17.62
N TYR A 272 -13.65 -3.54 -17.71
CA TYR A 272 -12.23 -3.82 -17.80
C TYR A 272 -11.47 -3.41 -16.54
N LEU A 273 -10.40 -4.13 -16.26
CA LEU A 273 -9.40 -3.78 -15.26
C LEU A 273 -8.06 -3.53 -15.95
N PHE A 274 -7.45 -2.40 -15.62
CA PHE A 274 -6.12 -2.01 -16.07
C PHE A 274 -5.17 -2.16 -14.88
N LEU A 275 -4.24 -3.11 -14.95
CA LEU A 275 -3.29 -3.36 -13.86
C LEU A 275 -1.93 -2.81 -14.26
N GLY A 276 -1.52 -1.73 -13.61
CA GLY A 276 -0.19 -1.16 -13.77
C GLY A 276 0.85 -2.05 -13.08
N THR A 277 1.96 -2.30 -13.78
CA THR A 277 3.06 -3.12 -13.28
C THR A 277 4.40 -2.48 -13.57
N GLN A 278 5.44 -2.96 -12.91
CA GLN A 278 6.79 -2.49 -13.15
C GLN A 278 7.28 -2.66 -14.60
N ARG A 279 6.61 -3.46 -15.45
CA ARG A 279 7.07 -3.79 -16.81
C ARG A 279 6.05 -3.51 -17.90
N GLY A 280 4.85 -3.07 -17.53
CA GLY A 280 3.75 -2.98 -18.47
C GLY A 280 2.39 -2.89 -17.77
N MET A 281 1.36 -2.74 -18.60
CA MET A 281 -0.02 -2.69 -18.16
C MET A 281 -0.76 -3.93 -18.66
N TYR A 282 -1.35 -4.70 -17.75
CA TYR A 282 -2.32 -5.74 -18.11
C TYR A 282 -3.69 -5.12 -18.38
N ILE A 283 -4.40 -5.66 -19.38
CA ILE A 283 -5.81 -5.37 -19.61
C ILE A 283 -6.60 -6.66 -19.42
N PHE A 284 -7.51 -6.68 -18.44
CA PHE A 284 -8.41 -7.79 -18.15
C PHE A 284 -9.84 -7.41 -18.47
N ASP A 285 -10.55 -8.29 -19.18
CA ASP A 285 -12.00 -8.30 -19.29
C ASP A 285 -12.57 -9.03 -18.06
N VAL A 286 -13.48 -8.36 -17.33
CA VAL A 286 -14.19 -8.91 -16.18
C VAL A 286 -15.71 -8.87 -16.34
N ALA A 287 -16.20 -8.94 -17.58
CA ALA A 287 -17.63 -9.11 -17.87
C ALA A 287 -18.22 -10.35 -17.20
N THR A 288 -17.42 -11.41 -17.04
CA THR A 288 -17.73 -12.55 -16.15
C THR A 288 -16.90 -12.42 -14.87
N PRO A 289 -17.49 -11.93 -13.75
CA PRO A 289 -16.69 -11.45 -12.63
C PRO A 289 -15.76 -12.51 -12.00
N ALA A 290 -16.22 -13.77 -11.93
CA ALA A 290 -15.47 -14.89 -11.38
C ALA A 290 -14.49 -15.55 -12.38
N ALA A 291 -14.40 -15.06 -13.62
CA ALA A 291 -13.49 -15.60 -14.63
C ALA A 291 -12.85 -14.45 -15.44
N PRO A 292 -11.96 -13.64 -14.84
CA PRO A 292 -11.23 -12.61 -15.58
C PRO A 292 -10.46 -13.19 -16.75
N VAL A 293 -10.56 -12.56 -17.92
CA VAL A 293 -9.85 -12.95 -19.14
C VAL A 293 -8.83 -11.88 -19.47
N GLN A 294 -7.55 -12.24 -19.55
CA GLN A 294 -6.53 -11.32 -20.02
C GLN A 294 -6.76 -11.03 -21.51
N VAL A 295 -7.01 -9.76 -21.85
CA VAL A 295 -7.18 -9.30 -23.23
C VAL A 295 -5.82 -9.07 -23.88
N SER A 296 -4.93 -8.38 -23.18
CA SER A 296 -3.58 -8.08 -23.67
C SER A 296 -2.65 -7.67 -22.52
N PHE A 297 -1.38 -7.47 -22.88
CA PHE A 297 -0.36 -6.86 -22.03
C PHE A 297 0.42 -5.84 -22.86
N TYR A 298 0.36 -4.57 -22.48
CA TYR A 298 1.16 -3.49 -23.07
C TYR A 298 2.49 -3.42 -22.34
N GLN A 299 3.60 -3.69 -23.02
CA GLN A 299 4.93 -3.65 -22.41
C GLN A 299 5.58 -2.26 -22.55
N HIS A 300 6.13 -1.73 -21.45
CA HIS A 300 6.94 -0.51 -21.43
C HIS A 300 8.29 -0.73 -20.72
N LEU A 301 9.08 0.34 -20.55
CA LEU A 301 10.36 0.30 -19.81
C LEU A 301 10.14 0.00 -18.33
N VAL A 302 11.09 -0.66 -17.66
CA VAL A 302 10.93 -1.02 -16.24
C VAL A 302 10.85 0.25 -15.37
N SER A 303 9.70 0.50 -14.73
CA SER A 303 9.38 1.73 -13.97
C SER A 303 8.11 1.54 -13.14
N CYS A 304 7.89 2.34 -12.09
CA CYS A 304 6.61 2.26 -11.38
C CYS A 304 5.51 2.86 -12.26
N ASP A 305 4.33 2.24 -12.31
CA ASP A 305 3.22 2.55 -13.25
C ASP A 305 1.86 2.58 -12.54
N PRO A 306 1.41 3.76 -12.06
CA PRO A 306 -0.01 4.02 -11.89
C PRO A 306 -0.64 4.37 -13.24
N VAL A 307 -1.84 3.81 -13.46
CA VAL A 307 -2.63 3.96 -14.68
C VAL A 307 -3.95 4.65 -14.36
N VAL A 308 -4.40 5.55 -15.23
CA VAL A 308 -5.80 6.00 -15.29
C VAL A 308 -6.31 5.97 -16.72
N VAL A 309 -7.59 5.66 -16.90
CA VAL A 309 -8.25 5.59 -18.21
C VAL A 309 -9.32 6.67 -18.30
N ASP A 310 -9.34 7.42 -19.41
CA ASP A 310 -10.39 8.37 -19.77
C ASP A 310 -10.71 8.24 -21.27
N GLY A 311 -11.90 7.70 -21.56
CA GLY A 311 -12.32 7.40 -22.93
C GLY A 311 -11.38 6.40 -23.63
N GLN A 312 -10.86 6.80 -24.79
CA GLN A 312 -10.01 5.95 -25.65
C GLN A 312 -8.53 5.92 -25.25
N TYR A 313 -8.14 6.61 -24.18
CA TYR A 313 -6.74 6.72 -23.77
C TYR A 313 -6.52 6.22 -22.34
N ALA A 314 -5.43 5.47 -22.15
CA ALA A 314 -4.80 5.30 -20.86
C ALA A 314 -3.66 6.32 -20.71
N TYR A 315 -3.54 6.88 -19.51
CA TYR A 315 -2.42 7.72 -19.11
C TYR A 315 -1.60 6.93 -18.09
N VAL A 316 -0.29 6.90 -18.31
CA VAL A 316 0.65 6.05 -17.57
C VAL A 316 1.84 6.91 -17.18
N THR A 317 2.10 7.05 -15.89
CA THR A 317 3.35 7.68 -15.43
C THR A 317 4.39 6.62 -15.15
N LEU A 318 5.55 6.71 -15.79
CA LEU A 318 6.69 5.85 -15.51
C LEU A 318 7.67 6.60 -14.62
N ARG A 319 7.97 6.02 -13.45
CA ARG A 319 8.92 6.59 -12.48
C ARG A 319 10.13 5.70 -12.24
N THR A 320 11.30 6.33 -12.24
CA THR A 320 12.59 5.72 -11.84
C THR A 320 12.82 5.74 -10.33
N GLY A 321 13.57 4.76 -9.80
CA GLY A 321 13.93 4.71 -8.38
C GLY A 321 14.40 3.33 -7.93
N ARG A 322 15.04 3.25 -6.75
CA ARG A 322 15.67 2.01 -6.24
C ARG A 322 14.75 0.78 -6.26
N THR A 323 13.45 0.98 -6.01
CA THR A 323 12.43 -0.08 -5.98
C THR A 323 11.83 -0.43 -7.35
N CYS A 324 11.98 0.43 -8.36
CA CYS A 324 11.33 0.31 -9.67
C CYS A 324 12.29 0.32 -10.86
N GLY A 325 13.59 0.14 -10.62
CA GLY A 325 14.62 0.10 -11.66
C GLY A 325 15.08 1.47 -12.16
N GLY A 326 15.89 1.45 -13.23
CA GLY A 326 16.55 2.61 -13.83
C GLY A 326 15.96 3.05 -15.17
N GLY A 327 14.62 3.00 -15.32
CA GLY A 327 13.92 3.41 -16.53
C GLY A 327 13.99 4.91 -16.84
N LEU A 328 12.93 5.47 -17.44
CA LEU A 328 12.81 6.90 -17.71
C LEU A 328 11.65 7.50 -16.92
N ASN A 329 11.78 8.77 -16.52
CA ASN A 329 10.66 9.53 -15.97
C ASN A 329 9.83 10.09 -17.13
N VAL A 330 8.71 9.45 -17.45
CA VAL A 330 7.86 9.83 -18.59
C VAL A 330 6.38 9.72 -18.24
N LEU A 331 5.57 10.50 -18.94
CA LEU A 331 4.14 10.30 -19.08
C LEU A 331 3.87 9.70 -20.46
N GLU A 332 3.32 8.50 -20.52
CA GLU A 332 2.85 7.87 -21.74
C GLU A 332 1.33 8.04 -21.90
N VAL A 333 0.89 8.28 -23.15
CA VAL A 333 -0.51 8.22 -23.55
C VAL A 333 -0.67 7.01 -24.46
N ILE A 334 -1.47 6.05 -24.02
CA ILE A 334 -1.68 4.78 -24.72
C ILE A 334 -3.04 4.81 -25.40
N ASP A 335 -3.08 4.56 -26.71
CA ASP A 335 -4.29 4.42 -27.50
C ASP A 335 -4.92 3.04 -27.25
N LEU A 336 -6.15 3.05 -26.74
CA LEU A 336 -6.95 1.89 -26.37
C LEU A 336 -8.04 1.56 -27.40
N THR A 337 -8.00 2.16 -28.61
CA THR A 337 -8.97 1.87 -29.69
C THR A 337 -9.06 0.37 -29.98
N ASN A 338 -7.95 -0.36 -29.86
CA ASN A 338 -7.93 -1.82 -29.87
C ASN A 338 -7.30 -2.35 -28.58
N LEU A 339 -8.14 -2.81 -27.63
CA LEU A 339 -7.67 -3.36 -26.35
C LEU A 339 -6.82 -4.62 -26.45
N SER A 340 -6.89 -5.35 -27.58
CA SER A 340 -6.01 -6.51 -27.82
C SER A 340 -4.60 -6.10 -28.31
N GLN A 341 -4.46 -4.87 -28.80
CA GLN A 341 -3.21 -4.30 -29.34
C GLN A 341 -3.07 -2.82 -28.95
N PRO A 342 -3.03 -2.49 -27.65
CA PRO A 342 -2.78 -1.13 -27.19
C PRO A 342 -1.42 -0.62 -27.71
N ARG A 343 -1.34 0.66 -28.04
CA ARG A 343 -0.13 1.25 -28.63
C ARG A 343 0.19 2.61 -28.04
N LEU A 344 1.48 2.93 -27.94
CA LEU A 344 1.94 4.26 -27.55
C LEU A 344 1.44 5.29 -28.58
N ALA A 345 0.65 6.25 -28.13
CA ALA A 345 0.14 7.33 -28.95
C ALA A 345 1.02 8.58 -28.85
N SER A 346 1.50 8.90 -27.65
CA SER A 346 2.45 9.97 -27.39
C SER A 346 3.19 9.74 -26.07
N SER A 347 4.32 10.43 -25.88
CA SER A 347 5.03 10.46 -24.61
C SER A 347 5.60 11.85 -24.35
N GLN A 348 5.75 12.19 -23.07
CA GLN A 348 6.33 13.44 -22.61
C GLN A 348 7.27 13.18 -21.43
N ALA A 349 8.44 13.83 -21.42
CA ALA A 349 9.38 13.75 -20.32
C ALA A 349 8.80 14.36 -19.02
N MET A 350 9.07 13.69 -17.90
CA MET A 350 8.70 14.09 -16.55
C MET A 350 9.94 14.13 -15.63
N LEU A 351 9.80 14.67 -14.42
CA LEU A 351 10.93 14.82 -13.49
C LEU A 351 10.95 13.77 -12.39
N SER A 352 9.81 13.50 -11.76
CA SER A 352 9.58 12.47 -10.75
C SER A 352 8.07 12.13 -10.66
N PRO A 353 7.48 11.52 -11.70
CA PRO A 353 6.03 11.39 -11.77
C PRO A 353 5.51 10.33 -10.80
N GLN A 354 4.38 10.58 -10.15
CA GLN A 354 3.74 9.70 -9.16
C GLN A 354 2.30 9.45 -9.59
N GLY A 355 1.31 9.64 -8.70
CA GLY A 355 -0.09 9.44 -9.05
C GLY A 355 -0.63 10.48 -10.03
N LEU A 356 -1.74 10.13 -10.67
CA LEU A 356 -2.40 10.91 -11.69
C LEU A 356 -3.91 10.74 -11.62
N GLY A 357 -4.65 11.61 -12.30
CA GLY A 357 -6.10 11.54 -12.38
C GLY A 357 -6.60 12.23 -13.62
N ALA A 358 -7.58 11.64 -14.31
CA ALA A 358 -8.18 12.20 -15.51
C ALA A 358 -9.69 12.37 -15.32
N ALA A 359 -10.21 13.51 -15.77
CA ALA A 359 -11.65 13.77 -15.91
C ALA A 359 -11.86 15.08 -16.69
N ASN A 360 -13.01 15.20 -17.38
CA ASN A 360 -13.50 16.46 -17.94
C ASN A 360 -12.47 17.17 -18.84
N SER A 361 -11.84 16.43 -19.74
CA SER A 361 -10.80 16.93 -20.65
C SER A 361 -9.57 17.52 -19.93
N ARG A 362 -9.31 17.08 -18.70
CA ARG A 362 -8.10 17.42 -17.94
C ARG A 362 -7.42 16.17 -17.40
N LEU A 363 -6.10 16.22 -17.41
CA LEU A 363 -5.23 15.26 -16.75
C LEU A 363 -4.39 15.99 -15.70
N TYR A 364 -4.40 15.45 -14.49
CA TYR A 364 -3.65 15.93 -13.34
C TYR A 364 -2.54 14.94 -13.05
N VAL A 365 -1.29 15.39 -12.99
CA VAL A 365 -0.12 14.53 -12.79
C VAL A 365 0.68 15.05 -11.61
N CYS A 366 0.86 14.22 -10.60
CA CYS A 366 1.82 14.47 -9.53
C CYS A 366 3.22 14.20 -10.08
N ASP A 367 4.11 15.18 -10.04
CA ASP A 367 5.48 15.12 -10.56
C ASP A 367 6.42 15.88 -9.60
N ASP A 368 7.21 16.82 -10.10
CA ASP A 368 7.95 17.80 -9.27
C ASP A 368 7.04 18.91 -8.71
N GLY A 369 5.79 18.56 -8.41
CA GLY A 369 4.66 19.46 -8.23
C GLY A 369 3.38 18.88 -8.82
N LEU A 370 2.30 19.66 -8.87
CA LEU A 370 1.09 19.30 -9.61
C LEU A 370 1.16 19.87 -11.02
N LYS A 371 1.18 19.03 -12.05
CA LYS A 371 1.05 19.44 -13.44
C LYS A 371 -0.38 19.20 -13.93
N VAL A 372 -0.94 20.15 -14.68
CA VAL A 372 -2.28 20.04 -15.27
C VAL A 372 -2.16 20.13 -16.79
N PHE A 373 -2.75 19.15 -17.47
CA PHE A 373 -2.77 19.05 -18.93
C PHE A 373 -4.20 19.14 -19.44
N ASP A 374 -4.37 19.82 -20.56
CA ASP A 374 -5.57 19.76 -21.39
C ASP A 374 -5.51 18.50 -22.27
N THR A 375 -6.56 17.68 -22.22
CA THR A 375 -6.70 16.43 -22.99
C THR A 375 -7.72 16.52 -24.12
N SER A 376 -8.32 17.69 -24.38
CA SER A 376 -9.31 17.90 -25.45
C SER A 376 -8.79 17.60 -26.86
N ARG A 377 -7.47 17.63 -27.06
CA ARG A 377 -6.76 17.28 -28.30
C ARG A 377 -5.86 16.05 -28.14
N ALA A 378 -6.17 15.16 -27.20
CA ALA A 378 -5.45 13.92 -27.02
C ALA A 378 -5.28 13.16 -28.35
N PRO A 379 -4.10 12.56 -28.62
CA PRO A 379 -3.03 12.27 -27.67
C PRO A 379 -2.03 13.42 -27.47
N ALA A 380 -2.21 14.57 -28.13
CA ALA A 380 -1.36 15.74 -27.94
C ALA A 380 -1.75 16.49 -26.66
N LEU A 381 -0.96 16.29 -25.59
CA LEU A 381 -1.18 16.94 -24.30
C LEU A 381 -0.57 18.35 -24.29
N THR A 382 -1.34 19.32 -23.78
CA THR A 382 -0.85 20.68 -23.56
C THR A 382 -0.82 20.96 -22.06
N GLN A 383 0.36 21.18 -21.47
CA GLN A 383 0.44 21.59 -20.06
C GLN A 383 -0.10 23.01 -19.91
N VAL A 384 -1.19 23.17 -19.16
CA VAL A 384 -1.84 24.46 -18.95
C VAL A 384 -1.45 25.10 -17.63
N GLN A 385 -1.09 24.32 -16.60
CA GLN A 385 -0.73 24.82 -15.28
C GLN A 385 0.32 23.93 -14.60
N LYS A 386 1.05 24.52 -13.64
CA LYS A 386 1.96 23.83 -12.73
C LYS A 386 1.92 24.49 -11.35
N PHE A 387 1.87 23.68 -10.29
CA PHE A 387 1.95 24.11 -8.89
C PHE A 387 3.16 23.45 -8.23
N ALA A 388 3.81 24.14 -7.29
CA ALA A 388 4.99 23.61 -6.58
C ALA A 388 4.64 22.58 -5.50
N THR A 389 3.36 22.39 -5.16
CA THR A 389 2.93 21.46 -4.11
C THR A 389 3.31 20.03 -4.46
N THR A 390 4.14 19.41 -3.62
CA THR A 390 4.49 18.00 -3.76
C THR A 390 3.31 17.13 -3.37
N LEU A 391 2.85 16.32 -4.31
CA LEU A 391 1.72 15.41 -4.15
C LEU A 391 2.15 14.01 -4.56
N THR A 392 1.46 13.00 -4.05
CA THR A 392 1.70 11.59 -4.35
C THR A 392 0.55 10.97 -5.14
N ASP A 393 -0.70 11.42 -4.92
CA ASP A 393 -1.88 10.94 -5.67
C ASP A 393 -3.00 11.99 -5.72
N VAL A 394 -3.89 11.85 -6.71
CA VAL A 394 -5.00 12.78 -6.97
C VAL A 394 -6.27 12.05 -7.41
N ILE A 395 -7.44 12.60 -7.04
CA ILE A 395 -8.75 12.13 -7.49
C ILE A 395 -9.56 13.34 -7.99
N PRO A 396 -9.79 13.48 -9.31
CA PRO A 396 -10.75 14.47 -9.81
C PRO A 396 -12.19 13.99 -9.52
N ASN A 397 -13.03 14.89 -9.02
CA ASN A 397 -14.43 14.65 -8.68
C ASN A 397 -15.30 15.88 -8.96
N GLY A 398 -16.00 15.86 -10.09
CA GLY A 398 -16.84 17.00 -10.53
C GLY A 398 -16.01 18.27 -10.66
N ASN A 399 -16.35 19.28 -9.84
CA ASN A 399 -15.68 20.59 -9.83
C ASN A 399 -14.51 20.67 -8.83
N TYR A 400 -14.07 19.55 -8.25
CA TYR A 400 -12.97 19.54 -7.29
C TYR A 400 -11.93 18.49 -7.64
N LEU A 401 -10.69 18.77 -7.24
CA LEU A 401 -9.57 17.84 -7.25
C LEU A 401 -9.15 17.59 -5.82
N LEU A 402 -9.28 16.34 -5.38
CA LEU A 402 -8.68 15.86 -4.14
C LEU A 402 -7.24 15.48 -4.42
N ALA A 403 -6.33 15.81 -3.51
CA ALA A 403 -4.93 15.43 -3.63
C ALA A 403 -4.32 15.11 -2.27
N VAL A 404 -3.35 14.21 -2.23
CA VAL A 404 -2.61 13.87 -1.01
C VAL A 404 -1.11 14.00 -1.27
N GLY A 405 -0.36 14.36 -0.23
CA GLY A 405 1.08 14.44 -0.30
C GLY A 405 1.71 14.53 1.09
N PRO A 406 3.04 14.77 1.17
CA PRO A 406 3.77 14.83 2.44
C PRO A 406 3.32 15.93 3.40
N GLY A 407 2.49 16.89 2.96
CA GLY A 407 1.91 17.91 3.84
C GLY A 407 0.48 17.64 4.28
N GLY A 408 -0.16 16.53 3.83
CA GLY A 408 -1.53 16.17 4.20
C GLY A 408 -2.47 16.05 3.00
N LEU A 409 -3.74 16.40 3.22
CA LEU A 409 -4.81 16.35 2.23
C LEU A 409 -5.08 17.76 1.68
N TYR A 410 -5.03 17.92 0.37
CA TYR A 410 -5.26 19.17 -0.35
C TYR A 410 -6.52 19.07 -1.19
N GLN A 411 -7.21 20.20 -1.34
CA GLN A 411 -8.38 20.30 -2.21
C GLN A 411 -8.26 21.52 -3.10
N TYR A 412 -8.56 21.33 -4.38
CA TYR A 412 -8.58 22.40 -5.37
C TYR A 412 -9.96 22.46 -6.03
N ALA A 413 -10.52 23.66 -6.16
CA ALA A 413 -11.63 23.91 -7.07
C ALA A 413 -11.11 23.89 -8.52
N ILE A 414 -11.83 23.19 -9.39
CA ILE A 414 -11.59 23.11 -10.83
C ILE A 414 -12.39 24.23 -11.50
N GLY A 415 -11.75 25.39 -11.64
CA GLY A 415 -12.31 26.50 -12.40
C GLY A 415 -12.17 26.32 -13.92
N SER A 416 -12.92 27.13 -14.67
CA SER A 416 -12.90 27.12 -16.14
C SER A 416 -11.50 27.40 -16.72
N THR A 417 -10.71 28.25 -16.06
CA THR A 417 -9.37 28.65 -16.50
C THR A 417 -8.24 28.11 -15.63
N ALA A 418 -8.45 28.00 -14.31
CA ALA A 418 -7.40 27.63 -13.36
C ALA A 418 -7.89 26.70 -12.25
N LEU A 419 -6.99 25.89 -11.69
CA LEU A 419 -7.18 25.29 -10.37
C LEU A 419 -6.95 26.36 -9.29
N GLN A 420 -7.79 26.35 -8.26
CA GLN A 420 -7.62 27.17 -7.07
C GLN A 420 -7.63 26.29 -5.84
N GLN A 421 -6.58 26.32 -5.02
CA GLN A 421 -6.58 25.59 -3.75
C GLN A 421 -7.65 26.18 -2.82
N VAL A 422 -8.53 25.34 -2.29
CA VAL A 422 -9.64 25.74 -1.41
C VAL A 422 -9.45 25.30 0.05
N SER A 423 -8.75 24.19 0.29
CA SER A 423 -8.44 23.75 1.66
C SER A 423 -7.17 22.91 1.72
N VAL A 424 -6.57 22.87 2.91
CA VAL A 424 -5.57 21.86 3.29
C VAL A 424 -5.94 21.34 4.68
N LEU A 425 -6.01 20.03 4.84
CA LEU A 425 -5.98 19.37 6.14
C LEU A 425 -4.54 18.88 6.36
N PRO A 426 -3.75 19.58 7.19
CA PRO A 426 -2.32 19.34 7.27
C PRO A 426 -1.98 18.12 8.12
N ILE A 427 -0.77 17.59 7.89
CA ILE A 427 -0.05 16.79 8.90
C ILE A 427 0.43 17.76 9.99
N ILE A 428 0.19 17.43 11.26
CA ILE A 428 0.78 18.17 12.38
C ILE A 428 1.93 17.33 12.94
N PRO A 429 3.15 17.90 13.08
CA PRO A 429 4.30 17.22 13.66
C PRO A 429 4.08 16.67 15.06
#